data_AF-G8S284-F1
#
_entry.id   AF-G8S284-F1
#
_cell.length_a   1.000
_cell.length_b   1.000
_cell.length_c   1.000
_cell.angle_alpha   90.00
_cell.angle_beta   90.00
_cell.angle_gamma   90.00
#
_symmetry.space_group_name_H-M   'P 1'
#
loop_
_entity.id
_entity.type
_entity.pdbx_description
1 polymer ?
#
loop_
_entity_poly.entity_id
_entity_poly.type
_entity_poly.pdbx_seq_one_letter_code
_entity_poly.pdbx_strand_id
1 'polypeptide(L)'
;MKRRPVLVTLSVLLAGGAAVAVTLPASAAATGALTGLAGKCVDVAAGGTANGTKVQLWTCNNSAQQRVSVADDRTIRVLGKCLDVTGGVNADGTKVQLWDCFGNANQQWVYNSATKDIVNPATGRCLDAAGQSSADGTPLQIWTCNSQTNQDWVLPGGGGPVTPSPSASGAACNRTVQPGERTMPVSFAGKQYQVAVYVPAGAQPGTRLPLVMNLHGSGGTGSGQLQYSNMKPTADANQFLIVAPSGAIPNASGFAWNVPGVGTAPAGARDDIGFLEQVLTTATSTLCAAPTRVYGAGYSGGGRMTSAFACARPDRLAAIAPVGGLRAGRPNPQNTAQPDPASCNPARPVPVIAFHGQQDTTNPYPGGGSEYWQYSVPVAQARWAAINRCTTGPTTAPVTTHVTRTNYLGCANGADVVLYSISDGGHTWPGTPVSNGNGNTTQEINANTLMWQFFQRFQLPA
;
A
#
# COMPACT_ATOMS: atom_id res chain seq x y z
N MET A 1 11.27 -73.07 53.13
CA MET A 1 12.54 -72.32 53.10
C MET A 1 12.84 -71.89 51.67
N LYS A 2 13.47 -70.71 51.52
CA LYS A 2 14.05 -70.06 50.32
C LYS A 2 13.22 -68.93 49.68
N ARG A 3 13.65 -67.71 50.03
CA ARG A 3 13.38 -66.42 49.39
C ARG A 3 13.91 -66.43 47.95
N ARG A 4 13.20 -65.81 47.01
CA ARG A 4 13.70 -65.46 45.67
C ARG A 4 13.80 -63.93 45.54
N PRO A 5 14.84 -63.40 44.87
CA PRO A 5 15.15 -61.97 44.84
C PRO A 5 14.37 -61.23 43.74
N VAL A 6 14.12 -59.94 43.98
CA VAL A 6 13.53 -58.98 43.04
C VAL A 6 14.67 -58.33 42.23
N LEU A 7 14.58 -58.36 40.90
CA LEU A 7 15.41 -57.57 39.99
C LEU A 7 14.64 -56.29 39.61
N VAL A 8 15.24 -55.13 39.88
CA VAL A 8 14.73 -53.82 39.44
C VAL A 8 15.35 -53.51 38.07
N THR A 9 14.53 -53.26 37.06
CA THR A 9 14.95 -52.73 35.75
C THR A 9 14.47 -51.28 35.63
N LEU A 10 15.41 -50.38 35.38
CA LEU A 10 15.18 -48.95 35.17
C LEU A 10 14.93 -48.73 33.67
N SER A 11 13.74 -48.26 33.30
CA SER A 11 13.41 -47.84 31.92
C SER A 11 13.14 -46.35 31.89
N VAL A 12 13.89 -45.62 31.08
CA VAL A 12 13.78 -44.17 30.87
C VAL A 12 12.64 -43.89 29.89
N LEU A 13 11.63 -43.14 30.32
CA LEU A 13 10.53 -42.63 29.48
C LEU A 13 10.94 -41.29 28.84
N LEU A 14 11.02 -41.25 27.50
CA LEU A 14 11.00 -40.00 26.74
C LEU A 14 9.55 -39.51 26.63
N ALA A 15 9.28 -38.29 27.10
CA ALA A 15 8.00 -37.62 26.92
C ALA A 15 7.90 -37.05 25.49
N GLY A 16 6.98 -37.59 24.69
CA GLY A 16 6.57 -37.02 23.41
C GLY A 16 5.57 -35.88 23.61
N GLY A 17 5.95 -34.66 23.28
CA GLY A 17 5.03 -33.52 23.22
C GLY A 17 4.25 -33.54 21.91
N ALA A 18 2.93 -33.74 21.98
CA ALA A 18 2.03 -33.53 20.85
C ALA A 18 1.86 -32.02 20.60
N ALA A 19 2.21 -31.55 19.39
CA ALA A 19 1.96 -30.19 18.97
C ALA A 19 0.46 -30.01 18.66
N VAL A 20 -0.19 -29.12 19.40
CA VAL A 20 -1.54 -28.64 19.08
C VAL A 20 -1.42 -27.70 17.88
N ALA A 21 -1.95 -28.11 16.73
CA ALA A 21 -2.10 -27.22 15.58
C ALA A 21 -3.19 -26.18 15.89
N VAL A 22 -2.77 -24.95 16.18
CA VAL A 22 -3.68 -23.80 16.20
C VAL A 22 -3.91 -23.38 14.75
N THR A 23 -5.07 -23.72 14.21
CA THR A 23 -5.53 -23.16 12.94
C THR A 23 -5.86 -21.68 13.16
N LEU A 24 -5.06 -20.79 12.60
CA LEU A 24 -5.40 -19.36 12.51
C LEU A 24 -6.58 -19.21 11.54
N PRO A 25 -7.58 -18.34 11.84
CA PRO A 25 -8.69 -18.12 10.93
C PRO A 25 -8.16 -17.44 9.65
N ALA A 26 -8.73 -17.81 8.51
CA ALA A 26 -8.46 -17.18 7.23
C ALA A 26 -8.71 -15.65 7.32
N SER A 27 -7.74 -14.85 6.88
CA SER A 27 -7.90 -13.39 6.78
C SER A 27 -9.14 -13.07 5.95
N ALA A 28 -10.12 -12.40 6.57
CA ALA A 28 -11.40 -12.09 5.94
C ALA A 28 -11.22 -11.12 4.76
N ALA A 29 -11.82 -11.46 3.61
CA ALA A 29 -12.00 -10.55 2.48
C ALA A 29 -12.63 -9.23 2.95
N ALA A 30 -12.16 -8.10 2.42
CA ALA A 30 -12.72 -6.78 2.75
C ALA A 30 -14.24 -6.80 2.55
N THR A 31 -14.98 -6.69 3.65
CA THR A 31 -16.44 -6.81 3.70
C THR A 31 -17.02 -5.45 4.09
N GLY A 32 -17.99 -4.95 3.33
CA GLY A 32 -18.56 -3.62 3.53
C GLY A 32 -19.51 -3.20 2.43
N ALA A 33 -19.83 -1.92 2.35
CA ALA A 33 -20.70 -1.40 1.31
C ALA A 33 -19.97 -1.36 -0.04
N LEU A 34 -20.60 -1.93 -1.07
CA LEU A 34 -20.28 -1.65 -2.48
C LEU A 34 -21.22 -0.52 -2.92
N THR A 35 -20.70 0.68 -3.14
CA THR A 35 -21.53 1.85 -3.49
C THR A 35 -21.41 2.21 -4.96
N GLY A 36 -22.48 2.78 -5.52
CA GLY A 36 -22.53 3.24 -6.91
C GLY A 36 -23.30 4.54 -7.04
N LEU A 37 -24.15 4.63 -8.07
CA LEU A 37 -24.94 5.81 -8.40
C LEU A 37 -25.60 6.46 -7.17
N ALA A 38 -25.42 7.79 -7.04
CA ALA A 38 -25.93 8.60 -5.94
C ALA A 38 -25.50 8.11 -4.52
N GLY A 39 -24.38 7.39 -4.43
CA GLY A 39 -23.86 6.85 -3.17
C GLY A 39 -24.69 5.70 -2.60
N LYS A 40 -25.56 5.08 -3.40
CA LYS A 40 -26.40 3.95 -2.98
C LYS A 40 -25.63 2.64 -2.96
N CYS A 41 -26.07 1.73 -2.10
CA CYS A 41 -25.44 0.44 -1.89
C CYS A 41 -26.03 -0.62 -2.83
N VAL A 42 -25.18 -1.54 -3.27
CA VAL A 42 -25.62 -2.84 -3.78
C VAL A 42 -26.30 -3.59 -2.63
N ASP A 43 -27.52 -4.04 -2.88
CA ASP A 43 -28.46 -4.58 -1.89
C ASP A 43 -29.14 -5.83 -2.44
N VAL A 44 -29.34 -6.84 -1.58
CA VAL A 44 -30.18 -7.99 -1.89
C VAL A 44 -31.60 -7.72 -1.40
N ALA A 45 -32.56 -7.73 -2.34
CA ALA A 45 -33.93 -7.31 -2.08
C ALA A 45 -34.57 -8.05 -0.90
N ALA A 46 -35.07 -7.27 0.07
CA ALA A 46 -35.68 -7.75 1.31
C ALA A 46 -34.81 -8.72 2.13
N GLY A 47 -33.50 -8.79 1.89
CA GLY A 47 -32.61 -9.77 2.50
C GLY A 47 -32.91 -11.22 2.13
N GLY A 48 -33.56 -11.45 0.99
CA GLY A 48 -33.87 -12.80 0.50
C GLY A 48 -32.61 -13.63 0.24
N THR A 49 -32.61 -14.89 0.68
CA THR A 49 -31.46 -15.81 0.53
C THR A 49 -31.69 -16.89 -0.52
N ALA A 50 -32.82 -16.87 -1.24
CA ALA A 50 -33.09 -17.81 -2.32
C ALA A 50 -32.27 -17.46 -3.57
N ASN A 51 -31.86 -18.48 -4.33
CA ASN A 51 -31.28 -18.29 -5.65
C ASN A 51 -32.29 -17.59 -6.56
N GLY A 52 -31.83 -16.57 -7.28
CA GLY A 52 -32.69 -15.69 -8.08
C GLY A 52 -33.21 -14.46 -7.35
N THR A 53 -32.83 -14.25 -6.07
CA THR A 53 -33.19 -13.01 -5.37
C THR A 53 -32.59 -11.80 -6.09
N LYS A 54 -33.41 -10.78 -6.32
CA LYS A 54 -33.02 -9.55 -7.03
C LYS A 54 -31.89 -8.82 -6.30
N VAL A 55 -30.83 -8.48 -7.04
CA VAL A 55 -29.82 -7.50 -6.61
C VAL A 55 -30.22 -6.12 -7.14
N GLN A 56 -30.18 -5.11 -6.27
CA GLN A 56 -30.71 -3.77 -6.53
C GLN A 56 -29.83 -2.69 -5.93
N LEU A 57 -30.05 -1.43 -6.33
CA LEU A 57 -29.61 -0.27 -5.55
C LEU A 57 -30.61 -0.01 -4.42
N TRP A 58 -30.06 0.27 -3.24
CA TRP A 58 -30.83 0.71 -2.09
C TRP A 58 -30.04 1.72 -1.26
N THR A 59 -30.76 2.59 -0.55
CA THR A 59 -30.20 3.51 0.43
C THR A 59 -29.35 2.74 1.45
N CYS A 60 -28.09 3.14 1.62
CA CYS A 60 -27.17 2.44 2.52
C CYS A 60 -27.69 2.47 3.96
N ASN A 61 -27.89 1.30 4.56
CA ASN A 61 -28.45 1.11 5.90
C ASN A 61 -27.64 0.15 6.79
N ASN A 62 -26.47 -0.29 6.32
CA ASN A 62 -25.54 -1.19 7.02
C ASN A 62 -26.10 -2.59 7.37
N SER A 63 -27.23 -2.97 6.76
CA SER A 63 -27.82 -4.30 6.94
C SER A 63 -26.96 -5.41 6.35
N ALA A 64 -27.22 -6.65 6.75
CA ALA A 64 -26.47 -7.82 6.27
C ALA A 64 -26.56 -7.98 4.74
N GLN A 65 -27.71 -7.62 4.14
CA GLN A 65 -27.95 -7.67 2.70
C GLN A 65 -27.23 -6.59 1.89
N GLN A 66 -26.48 -5.69 2.55
CA GLN A 66 -25.59 -4.69 1.92
C GLN A 66 -24.13 -4.90 2.29
N ARG A 67 -23.81 -5.97 3.04
CA ARG A 67 -22.43 -6.34 3.35
C ARG A 67 -21.88 -7.20 2.23
N VAL A 68 -21.24 -6.52 1.30
CA VAL A 68 -20.60 -7.09 0.13
C VAL A 68 -19.16 -7.44 0.47
N SER A 69 -18.68 -8.60 0.04
CA SER A 69 -17.27 -8.95 0.08
C SER A 69 -16.76 -9.28 -1.33
N VAL A 70 -15.57 -8.81 -1.65
CA VAL A 70 -14.89 -9.15 -2.91
C VAL A 70 -13.82 -10.19 -2.57
N ALA A 71 -14.02 -11.42 -3.04
CA ALA A 71 -13.14 -12.54 -2.71
C ALA A 71 -11.98 -12.67 -3.71
N ASP A 72 -10.90 -13.34 -3.29
CA ASP A 72 -9.70 -13.56 -4.11
C ASP A 72 -9.98 -14.41 -5.37
N ASP A 73 -11.08 -15.16 -5.37
CA ASP A 73 -11.59 -15.93 -6.51
C ASP A 73 -12.41 -15.08 -7.52
N ARG A 74 -12.35 -13.74 -7.37
CA ARG A 74 -13.03 -12.72 -8.17
C ARG A 74 -14.56 -12.79 -8.13
N THR A 75 -15.13 -13.50 -7.15
CA THR A 75 -16.56 -13.42 -6.88
C THR A 75 -16.87 -12.20 -6.00
N ILE A 76 -18.01 -11.57 -6.24
CA ILE A 76 -18.58 -10.55 -5.35
C ILE A 76 -19.71 -11.22 -4.58
N ARG A 77 -19.64 -11.20 -3.24
CA ARG A 77 -20.50 -11.99 -2.37
C ARG A 77 -21.34 -11.14 -1.42
N VAL A 78 -22.59 -11.52 -1.23
CA VAL A 78 -23.55 -10.91 -0.28
C VAL A 78 -24.37 -12.02 0.36
N LEU A 79 -24.60 -11.97 1.68
CA LEU A 79 -25.32 -13.03 2.41
C LEU A 79 -24.77 -14.46 2.15
N GLY A 80 -23.47 -14.59 1.91
CA GLY A 80 -22.81 -15.88 1.63
C GLY A 80 -23.03 -16.45 0.22
N LYS A 81 -23.65 -15.68 -0.67
CA LYS A 81 -23.92 -16.03 -2.08
C LYS A 81 -23.27 -15.03 -3.03
N CYS A 82 -23.20 -15.36 -4.31
CA CYS A 82 -22.49 -14.61 -5.33
C CYS A 82 -23.44 -13.73 -6.16
N LEU A 83 -22.93 -12.57 -6.60
CA LEU A 83 -23.52 -11.79 -7.68
C LEU A 83 -23.36 -12.56 -8.99
N ASP A 84 -24.48 -12.84 -9.63
CA ASP A 84 -24.60 -13.74 -10.76
C ASP A 84 -25.31 -13.05 -11.92
N VAL A 85 -24.73 -13.08 -13.11
CA VAL A 85 -25.42 -12.67 -14.35
C VAL A 85 -26.45 -13.75 -14.68
N THR A 86 -27.74 -13.38 -14.65
CA THR A 86 -28.87 -14.32 -14.76
C THR A 86 -28.75 -15.20 -16.01
N GLY A 87 -28.65 -16.50 -15.81
CA GLY A 87 -28.54 -17.50 -16.88
C GLY A 87 -27.25 -17.39 -17.72
N GLY A 88 -26.28 -16.57 -17.30
CA GLY A 88 -25.07 -16.27 -18.08
C GLY A 88 -25.35 -15.57 -19.42
N VAL A 89 -26.52 -14.94 -19.57
CA VAL A 89 -26.93 -14.33 -20.84
C VAL A 89 -26.08 -13.09 -21.13
N ASN A 90 -25.48 -13.05 -22.31
CA ASN A 90 -24.61 -11.96 -22.74
C ASN A 90 -25.37 -10.88 -23.53
N ALA A 91 -26.32 -10.20 -22.87
CA ALA A 91 -27.12 -9.14 -23.48
C ALA A 91 -27.29 -7.93 -22.53
N ASP A 92 -27.32 -6.74 -23.11
CA ASP A 92 -27.61 -5.50 -22.37
C ASP A 92 -28.98 -5.61 -21.67
N GLY A 93 -29.01 -5.25 -20.39
CA GLY A 93 -30.21 -5.34 -19.57
C GLY A 93 -30.41 -6.68 -18.85
N THR A 94 -29.55 -7.68 -19.09
CA THR A 94 -29.56 -8.94 -18.34
C THR A 94 -29.36 -8.67 -16.86
N LYS A 95 -30.29 -9.16 -16.03
CA LYS A 95 -30.31 -8.85 -14.60
C LYS A 95 -29.20 -9.55 -13.83
N VAL A 96 -28.72 -8.88 -12.79
CA VAL A 96 -27.85 -9.49 -11.78
C VAL A 96 -28.72 -9.98 -10.62
N GLN A 97 -28.48 -11.21 -10.20
CA GLN A 97 -29.22 -11.90 -9.16
C GLN A 97 -28.27 -12.46 -8.11
N LEU A 98 -28.82 -12.85 -6.96
CA LEU A 98 -28.10 -13.60 -5.95
C LEU A 98 -28.18 -15.09 -6.28
N TRP A 99 -27.04 -15.79 -6.29
CA TRP A 99 -26.98 -17.22 -6.57
C TRP A 99 -25.87 -17.92 -5.77
N ASP A 100 -25.99 -19.22 -5.56
CA ASP A 100 -24.92 -20.03 -4.98
C ASP A 100 -23.59 -19.83 -5.72
N CYS A 101 -22.49 -19.78 -4.97
CA CYS A 101 -21.17 -19.57 -5.53
C CYS A 101 -20.61 -20.86 -6.14
N PHE A 102 -20.63 -20.95 -7.47
CA PHE A 102 -20.01 -22.03 -8.24
C PHE A 102 -18.68 -21.62 -8.87
N GLY A 103 -18.36 -20.32 -8.88
CA GLY A 103 -17.13 -19.78 -9.48
C GLY A 103 -17.16 -19.75 -11.01
N ASN A 104 -18.32 -20.04 -11.62
CA ASN A 104 -18.52 -20.02 -13.07
C ASN A 104 -18.33 -18.62 -13.65
N ALA A 105 -18.10 -18.55 -14.97
CA ALA A 105 -17.75 -17.31 -15.66
C ALA A 105 -18.79 -16.17 -15.49
N ASN A 106 -20.06 -16.50 -15.29
CA ASN A 106 -21.15 -15.55 -15.04
C ASN A 106 -21.18 -14.99 -13.59
N GLN A 107 -20.28 -15.45 -12.71
CA GLN A 107 -20.11 -14.99 -11.31
C GLN A 107 -18.76 -14.30 -11.07
N GLN A 108 -17.95 -14.18 -12.13
CA GLN A 108 -16.62 -13.58 -12.08
C GLN A 108 -16.71 -12.08 -12.40
N TRP A 109 -16.02 -11.26 -11.61
CA TRP A 109 -16.05 -9.80 -11.76
C TRP A 109 -14.65 -9.21 -11.63
N VAL A 110 -14.33 -8.22 -12.45
CA VAL A 110 -13.04 -7.51 -12.46
C VAL A 110 -13.32 -6.03 -12.30
N TYR A 111 -12.75 -5.43 -11.25
CA TYR A 111 -12.85 -3.99 -11.01
C TYR A 111 -11.71 -3.26 -11.71
N ASN A 112 -12.05 -2.25 -12.52
CA ASN A 112 -11.09 -1.30 -13.09
C ASN A 112 -11.09 -0.03 -12.25
N SER A 113 -10.06 0.18 -11.44
CA SER A 113 -9.99 1.37 -10.57
C SER A 113 -9.81 2.70 -11.29
N ALA A 114 -9.38 2.70 -12.56
CA ALA A 114 -9.20 3.92 -13.34
C ALA A 114 -10.53 4.45 -13.89
N THR A 115 -11.42 3.54 -14.30
CA THR A 115 -12.75 3.88 -14.83
C THR A 115 -13.87 3.65 -13.82
N LYS A 116 -13.58 2.99 -12.69
CA LYS A 116 -14.51 2.54 -11.64
C LYS A 116 -15.52 1.47 -12.11
N ASP A 117 -15.32 0.90 -13.28
CA ASP A 117 -16.14 -0.17 -13.81
C ASP A 117 -15.96 -1.48 -13.03
N ILE A 118 -17.04 -2.22 -12.83
CA ILE A 118 -16.99 -3.64 -12.45
C ILE A 118 -17.44 -4.45 -13.66
N VAL A 119 -16.50 -5.14 -14.31
CA VAL A 119 -16.74 -5.85 -15.57
C VAL A 119 -16.91 -7.34 -15.29
N ASN A 120 -17.93 -7.97 -15.87
CA ASN A 120 -17.96 -9.43 -15.97
C ASN A 120 -17.11 -9.86 -17.20
N PRO A 121 -15.99 -10.58 -17.02
CA PRO A 121 -15.08 -10.90 -18.12
C PRO A 121 -15.68 -11.79 -19.21
N ALA A 122 -16.70 -12.59 -18.87
CA ALA A 122 -17.34 -13.51 -19.81
C ALA A 122 -18.25 -12.78 -20.80
N THR A 123 -18.87 -11.68 -20.35
CA THR A 123 -19.77 -10.86 -21.17
C THR A 123 -19.08 -9.62 -21.75
N GLY A 124 -17.97 -9.18 -21.16
CA GLY A 124 -17.30 -7.92 -21.49
C GLY A 124 -18.11 -6.68 -21.09
N ARG A 125 -19.14 -6.86 -20.25
CA ARG A 125 -20.11 -5.82 -19.87
C ARG A 125 -19.95 -5.42 -18.41
N CYS A 126 -20.33 -4.18 -18.12
CA CYS A 126 -20.20 -3.56 -16.82
C CYS A 126 -21.45 -3.81 -15.95
N LEU A 127 -21.26 -3.96 -14.64
CA LEU A 127 -22.32 -3.88 -13.65
C LEU A 127 -22.97 -2.48 -13.74
N ASP A 128 -24.28 -2.43 -13.85
CA ASP A 128 -25.03 -1.26 -14.25
C ASP A 128 -26.29 -1.10 -13.39
N ALA A 129 -26.52 0.11 -12.87
CA ALA A 129 -27.80 0.46 -12.26
C ALA A 129 -28.78 0.89 -13.35
N ALA A 130 -29.86 0.13 -13.51
CA ALA A 130 -30.72 0.23 -14.68
C ALA A 130 -31.33 1.62 -14.91
N GLY A 131 -31.15 2.14 -16.13
CA GLY A 131 -31.76 3.39 -16.57
C GLY A 131 -31.20 4.65 -15.88
N GLN A 132 -29.98 4.60 -15.33
CA GLN A 132 -29.41 5.68 -14.51
C GLN A 132 -30.32 6.12 -13.35
N SER A 133 -31.15 5.21 -12.85
CA SER A 133 -32.08 5.50 -11.76
C SER A 133 -31.40 5.33 -10.40
N SER A 134 -31.48 6.36 -9.56
CA SER A 134 -31.08 6.31 -8.15
C SER A 134 -32.24 5.96 -7.21
N ALA A 135 -33.41 5.58 -7.72
CA ALA A 135 -34.54 5.17 -6.89
C ALA A 135 -34.23 3.88 -6.12
N ASP A 136 -34.70 3.78 -4.87
CA ASP A 136 -34.59 2.53 -4.10
C ASP A 136 -35.34 1.41 -4.82
N GLY A 137 -34.66 0.27 -4.96
CA GLY A 137 -35.18 -0.90 -5.66
C GLY A 137 -34.83 -0.97 -7.14
N THR A 138 -34.08 0.01 -7.67
CA THR A 138 -33.55 -0.01 -9.04
C THR A 138 -32.74 -1.31 -9.24
N PRO A 139 -33.10 -2.18 -10.20
CA PRO A 139 -32.41 -3.44 -10.40
C PRO A 139 -31.00 -3.23 -10.95
N LEU A 140 -30.05 -4.05 -10.51
CA LEU A 140 -28.74 -4.14 -11.16
C LEU A 140 -28.82 -5.08 -12.37
N GLN A 141 -28.06 -4.74 -13.39
CA GLN A 141 -27.97 -5.47 -14.65
C GLN A 141 -26.53 -5.42 -15.16
N ILE A 142 -26.27 -6.11 -16.28
CA ILE A 142 -25.09 -5.83 -17.10
C ILE A 142 -25.47 -4.96 -18.29
N TRP A 143 -24.56 -4.08 -18.68
CA TRP A 143 -24.72 -3.22 -19.85
C TRP A 143 -23.35 -2.95 -20.50
N THR A 144 -23.36 -2.61 -21.78
CA THR A 144 -22.17 -2.12 -22.49
C THR A 144 -21.49 -1.02 -21.68
N CYS A 145 -20.19 -1.20 -21.40
CA CYS A 145 -19.42 -0.23 -20.62
C CYS A 145 -19.39 1.12 -21.35
N ASN A 146 -19.85 2.18 -20.69
CA ASN A 146 -20.09 3.48 -21.32
C ASN A 146 -19.65 4.69 -20.47
N SER A 147 -18.95 4.44 -19.37
CA SER A 147 -18.40 5.48 -18.47
C SER A 147 -19.45 6.43 -17.88
N GLN A 148 -20.72 6.02 -17.85
CA GLN A 148 -21.77 6.75 -17.15
C GLN A 148 -21.72 6.43 -15.64
N THR A 149 -22.19 7.37 -14.83
CA THR A 149 -22.12 7.30 -13.37
C THR A 149 -22.92 6.14 -12.75
N ASN A 150 -23.80 5.50 -13.52
CA ASN A 150 -24.53 4.29 -13.12
C ASN A 150 -23.71 2.99 -13.29
N GLN A 151 -22.48 3.09 -13.79
CA GLN A 151 -21.48 2.02 -13.89
C GLN A 151 -20.22 2.30 -13.04
N ASP A 152 -20.17 3.48 -12.40
CA ASP A 152 -19.09 3.85 -11.48
C ASP A 152 -19.34 3.23 -10.11
N TRP A 153 -18.52 2.25 -9.72
CA TRP A 153 -18.64 1.57 -8.44
C TRP A 153 -17.45 1.87 -7.52
N VAL A 154 -17.72 1.80 -6.22
CA VAL A 154 -16.72 1.92 -5.16
C VAL A 154 -16.79 0.66 -4.32
N LEU A 155 -15.74 -0.16 -4.40
CA LEU A 155 -15.65 -1.42 -3.65
C LEU A 155 -15.67 -1.18 -2.12
N PRO A 156 -16.09 -2.19 -1.34
CA PRO A 156 -15.88 -2.22 0.10
C PRO A 156 -14.44 -1.87 0.48
N GLY A 157 -14.26 -0.83 1.30
CA GLY A 157 -12.94 -0.30 1.67
C GLY A 157 -12.40 0.83 0.78
N GLY A 158 -13.12 1.22 -0.29
CA GLY A 158 -12.78 2.32 -1.21
C GLY A 158 -13.40 3.70 -0.89
N GLY A 159 -14.48 3.77 -0.09
CA GLY A 159 -15.15 4.98 0.48
C GLY A 159 -15.94 5.87 -0.50
N GLY A 160 -17.20 6.33 -0.31
CA GLY A 160 -18.19 6.34 0.80
C GLY A 160 -19.64 6.55 0.25
N PRO A 161 -20.67 7.09 0.96
CA PRO A 161 -20.73 7.67 2.30
C PRO A 161 -21.46 6.76 3.33
N VAL A 162 -21.05 6.81 4.59
CA VAL A 162 -21.82 6.23 5.71
C VAL A 162 -22.11 7.32 6.73
N THR A 163 -23.39 7.56 6.99
CA THR A 163 -23.87 8.35 8.13
C THR A 163 -23.38 7.74 9.44
N PRO A 164 -23.03 8.55 10.45
CA PRO A 164 -22.37 8.07 11.65
C PRO A 164 -23.37 7.36 12.57
N SER A 165 -22.99 6.18 13.08
CA SER A 165 -23.52 5.68 14.34
C SER A 165 -22.33 5.36 15.26
N PRO A 166 -22.38 5.77 16.54
CA PRO A 166 -21.20 5.79 17.39
C PRO A 166 -20.99 4.42 18.03
N SER A 167 -19.77 3.88 17.88
CA SER A 167 -18.93 3.40 18.99
C SER A 167 -17.88 2.41 18.50
N ALA A 168 -16.64 2.88 18.38
CA ALA A 168 -15.46 2.21 18.93
C ALA A 168 -14.38 3.30 19.05
N SER A 169 -13.91 3.50 20.28
CA SER A 169 -13.04 4.59 20.71
C SER A 169 -11.69 4.63 19.97
N GLY A 170 -11.57 5.54 19.01
CA GLY A 170 -10.32 6.20 18.65
C GLY A 170 -10.63 7.68 18.56
N ALA A 171 -10.03 8.50 19.43
CA ALA A 171 -10.37 9.92 19.59
C ALA A 171 -10.72 10.58 18.23
N ALA A 172 -11.93 11.14 18.17
CA ALA A 172 -12.39 11.93 17.03
C ALA A 172 -11.28 12.92 16.66
N CYS A 173 -10.90 12.93 15.38
CA CYS A 173 -10.08 14.00 14.85
C CYS A 173 -10.92 15.28 14.93
N ASN A 174 -10.84 16.03 16.02
CA ASN A 174 -11.54 17.31 16.17
C ASN A 174 -10.67 18.49 15.71
N ARG A 175 -9.80 18.27 14.71
CA ARG A 175 -8.84 19.29 14.28
C ARG A 175 -9.10 19.73 12.84
N THR A 176 -9.31 21.04 12.69
CA THR A 176 -9.28 21.72 11.41
C THR A 176 -7.83 22.04 11.06
N VAL A 177 -7.20 21.19 10.27
CA VAL A 177 -5.86 21.47 9.75
C VAL A 177 -6.03 22.26 8.46
N GLN A 178 -5.64 23.53 8.47
CA GLN A 178 -5.68 24.37 7.28
C GLN A 178 -4.82 23.78 6.16
N PRO A 179 -5.32 23.72 4.91
CA PRO A 179 -4.54 23.34 3.74
C PRO A 179 -3.29 24.19 3.55
N GLY A 180 -2.30 23.63 2.84
CA GLY A 180 -1.06 24.29 2.49
C GLY A 180 0.18 23.72 3.18
N GLU A 181 1.33 24.30 2.82
CA GLU A 181 2.61 23.97 3.44
C GLU A 181 2.75 24.69 4.79
N ARG A 182 3.24 23.97 5.79
CA ARG A 182 3.46 24.48 7.14
C ARG A 182 4.53 23.66 7.85
N THR A 183 4.87 24.07 9.06
CA THR A 183 5.73 23.28 9.95
C THR A 183 4.91 22.62 11.06
N MET A 184 5.37 21.45 11.47
CA MET A 184 4.87 20.69 12.61
C MET A 184 6.01 20.48 13.60
N PRO A 185 5.92 20.97 14.85
CA PRO A 185 6.93 20.73 15.85
C PRO A 185 6.91 19.26 16.30
N VAL A 186 8.09 18.65 16.37
CA VAL A 186 8.29 17.28 16.84
C VAL A 186 9.38 17.28 17.90
N SER A 187 9.00 16.92 19.14
CA SER A 187 9.95 16.76 20.24
C SER A 187 10.54 15.35 20.24
N PHE A 188 11.86 15.23 20.21
CA PHE A 188 12.56 13.96 20.26
C PHE A 188 13.90 14.11 21.00
N ALA A 189 14.19 13.21 21.94
CA ALA A 189 15.41 13.21 22.76
C ALA A 189 15.74 14.59 23.38
N GLY A 190 14.73 15.28 23.93
CA GLY A 190 14.89 16.59 24.58
C GLY A 190 15.11 17.77 23.63
N LYS A 191 15.08 17.56 22.31
CA LYS A 191 15.17 18.61 21.28
C LYS A 191 13.86 18.75 20.51
N GLN A 192 13.55 19.95 20.05
CA GLN A 192 12.41 20.20 19.17
C GLN A 192 12.89 20.36 17.73
N TYR A 193 12.24 19.65 16.81
CA TYR A 193 12.52 19.68 15.38
C TYR A 193 11.30 20.22 14.62
N GLN A 194 11.52 21.12 13.67
CA GLN A 194 10.46 21.60 12.80
C GLN A 194 10.39 20.72 11.55
N VAL A 195 9.29 19.98 11.42
CA VAL A 195 9.05 19.09 10.28
C VAL A 195 8.21 19.83 9.25
N ALA A 196 8.66 19.87 8.00
CA ALA A 196 7.85 20.42 6.91
C ALA A 196 6.69 19.46 6.62
N VAL A 197 5.48 20.00 6.49
CA VAL A 197 4.28 19.21 6.21
C VAL A 197 3.45 19.91 5.15
N TYR A 198 2.73 19.13 4.36
CA TYR A 198 1.76 19.61 3.39
C TYR A 198 0.41 18.97 3.66
N VAL A 199 -0.60 19.83 3.76
CA VAL A 199 -2.00 19.45 3.93
C VAL A 199 -2.70 19.76 2.61
N PRO A 200 -3.34 18.78 1.97
CA PRO A 200 -3.85 18.95 0.61
C PRO A 200 -4.97 19.99 0.56
N ALA A 201 -5.04 20.73 -0.54
CA ALA A 201 -6.15 21.60 -0.87
C ALA A 201 -7.47 20.79 -0.89
N GLY A 202 -8.55 21.39 -0.39
CA GLY A 202 -9.85 20.72 -0.29
C GLY A 202 -9.99 19.71 0.86
N ALA A 203 -8.96 19.55 1.71
CA ALA A 203 -9.04 18.70 2.90
C ALA A 203 -10.21 19.09 3.81
N GLN A 204 -11.11 18.14 4.04
CA GLN A 204 -12.29 18.36 4.88
C GLN A 204 -11.93 18.29 6.37
N PRO A 205 -12.39 19.26 7.19
CA PRO A 205 -12.17 19.21 8.63
C PRO A 205 -12.64 17.89 9.25
N GLY A 206 -11.84 17.36 10.19
CA GLY A 206 -12.18 16.14 10.91
C GLY A 206 -12.00 14.82 10.14
N THR A 207 -11.61 14.87 8.87
CA THR A 207 -11.34 13.66 8.08
C THR A 207 -9.92 13.15 8.34
N ARG A 208 -9.78 11.86 8.65
CA ARG A 208 -8.46 11.24 8.71
C ARG A 208 -7.93 10.94 7.32
N LEU A 209 -6.81 11.57 6.95
CA LEU A 209 -6.21 11.41 5.62
C LEU A 209 -5.06 10.40 5.63
N PRO A 210 -4.85 9.64 4.55
CA PRO A 210 -3.60 8.90 4.33
C PRO A 210 -2.38 9.81 4.45
N LEU A 211 -1.23 9.24 4.79
CA LEU A 211 0.02 9.98 5.03
C LEU A 211 1.16 9.39 4.22
N VAL A 212 1.90 10.23 3.51
CA VAL A 212 3.18 9.89 2.88
C VAL A 212 4.31 10.59 3.62
N MET A 213 5.21 9.82 4.22
CA MET A 213 6.47 10.32 4.77
C MET A 213 7.51 10.38 3.64
N ASN A 214 7.91 11.58 3.22
CA ASN A 214 8.74 11.80 2.04
C ASN A 214 10.13 12.37 2.43
N LEU A 215 11.16 11.54 2.30
CA LEU A 215 12.51 11.81 2.83
C LEU A 215 13.47 12.36 1.77
N HIS A 216 14.18 13.44 2.11
CA HIS A 216 15.15 14.09 1.22
C HIS A 216 16.44 13.27 1.00
N GLY A 217 17.12 13.52 -0.12
CA GLY A 217 18.47 13.01 -0.38
C GLY A 217 19.56 13.74 0.43
N SER A 218 20.79 13.21 0.45
CA SER A 218 21.91 13.86 1.14
C SER A 218 22.14 15.28 0.62
N GLY A 219 22.37 16.23 1.53
CA GLY A 219 22.50 17.66 1.21
C GLY A 219 21.16 18.40 1.15
N GLY A 220 20.04 17.70 1.30
CA GLY A 220 18.69 18.28 1.24
C GLY A 220 18.12 18.68 2.61
N THR A 221 16.88 19.16 2.57
CA THR A 221 16.04 19.46 3.74
C THR A 221 14.62 18.96 3.48
N GLY A 222 13.80 18.89 4.54
CA GLY A 222 12.39 18.54 4.42
C GLY A 222 11.59 19.43 3.45
N SER A 223 11.72 20.76 3.58
CA SER A 223 11.09 21.71 2.66
C SER A 223 11.64 21.57 1.23
N GLY A 224 12.95 21.37 1.10
CA GLY A 224 13.60 21.07 -0.18
C GLY A 224 13.03 19.83 -0.86
N GLN A 225 12.67 18.79 -0.09
CA GLN A 225 12.03 17.58 -0.65
C GLN A 225 10.59 17.80 -1.10
N LEU A 226 9.82 18.62 -0.39
CA LEU A 226 8.47 19.00 -0.83
C LEU A 226 8.50 19.74 -2.17
N GLN A 227 9.53 20.55 -2.40
CA GLN A 227 9.77 21.23 -3.69
C GLN A 227 10.27 20.24 -4.74
N TYR A 228 11.34 19.50 -4.44
CA TYR A 228 12.04 18.64 -5.39
C TYR A 228 11.18 17.47 -5.89
N SER A 229 10.45 16.78 -5.01
CA SER A 229 9.58 15.68 -5.44
C SER A 229 8.32 16.15 -6.18
N ASN A 230 7.94 17.42 -6.01
CA ASN A 230 6.70 18.00 -6.54
C ASN A 230 5.45 17.12 -6.29
N MET A 231 5.34 16.54 -5.09
CA MET A 231 4.25 15.61 -4.74
C MET A 231 2.94 16.30 -4.34
N LYS A 232 2.96 17.62 -4.10
CA LYS A 232 1.81 18.41 -3.65
C LYS A 232 0.59 18.32 -4.60
N PRO A 233 0.73 18.43 -5.94
CA PRO A 233 -0.42 18.29 -6.84
C PRO A 233 -1.06 16.89 -6.77
N THR A 234 -0.25 15.83 -6.59
CA THR A 234 -0.77 14.47 -6.40
C THR A 234 -1.49 14.34 -5.05
N ALA A 235 -0.98 14.99 -3.99
CA ALA A 235 -1.62 15.06 -2.69
C ALA A 235 -2.98 15.77 -2.75
N ASP A 236 -3.07 16.89 -3.47
CA ASP A 236 -4.33 17.61 -3.68
C ASP A 236 -5.36 16.75 -4.42
N ALA A 237 -4.94 16.14 -5.54
CA ALA A 237 -5.82 15.32 -6.37
C ALA A 237 -6.34 14.07 -5.64
N ASN A 238 -5.60 13.56 -4.66
CA ASN A 238 -5.88 12.27 -4.02
C ASN A 238 -6.10 12.34 -2.50
N GLN A 239 -6.13 13.55 -1.94
CA GLN A 239 -6.43 13.84 -0.54
C GLN A 239 -5.54 13.04 0.44
N PHE A 240 -4.22 13.20 0.35
CA PHE A 240 -3.27 12.66 1.34
C PHE A 240 -2.32 13.72 1.91
N LEU A 241 -1.88 13.52 3.14
CA LEU A 241 -0.90 14.36 3.83
C LEU A 241 0.51 14.01 3.38
N ILE A 242 1.40 15.00 3.38
CA ILE A 242 2.84 14.77 3.23
C ILE A 242 3.55 15.25 4.49
N VAL A 243 4.40 14.42 5.09
CA VAL A 243 5.38 14.85 6.10
C VAL A 243 6.78 14.67 5.52
N ALA A 244 7.55 15.75 5.50
CA ALA A 244 8.91 15.79 4.99
C ALA A 244 9.85 16.28 6.10
N PRO A 245 10.32 15.39 6.98
CA PRO A 245 11.31 15.74 7.99
C PRO A 245 12.69 15.98 7.37
N SER A 246 13.52 16.79 8.05
CA SER A 246 14.95 16.90 7.77
C SER A 246 15.75 15.88 8.59
N GLY A 247 16.82 15.35 7.99
CA GLY A 247 17.91 14.69 8.70
C GLY A 247 18.61 15.64 9.67
N ALA A 248 19.57 15.12 10.44
CA ALA A 248 20.26 15.91 11.48
C ALA A 248 21.79 15.92 11.34
N ILE A 249 22.36 15.12 10.44
CA ILE A 249 23.81 15.13 10.18
C ILE A 249 24.08 16.25 9.17
N PRO A 250 24.87 17.30 9.51
CA PRO A 250 25.20 18.34 8.54
C PRO A 250 25.89 17.77 7.29
N ASN A 251 25.41 18.14 6.10
CA ASN A 251 25.97 17.66 4.85
C ASN A 251 25.73 18.70 3.74
N ALA A 252 26.80 19.20 3.13
CA ALA A 252 26.73 20.30 2.15
C ALA A 252 25.86 21.47 2.67
N SER A 253 24.88 21.92 1.88
CA SER A 253 23.94 23.00 2.24
C SER A 253 22.78 22.57 3.13
N GLY A 254 22.67 21.28 3.48
CA GLY A 254 21.56 20.74 4.24
C GLY A 254 22.01 19.60 5.14
N PHE A 255 21.29 18.47 5.06
CA PHE A 255 21.47 17.37 5.99
C PHE A 255 21.58 16.01 5.28
N ALA A 256 22.11 15.04 6.01
CA ALA A 256 22.04 13.62 5.72
C ALA A 256 21.32 12.89 6.86
N TRP A 257 20.88 11.68 6.54
CA TRP A 257 20.25 10.75 7.48
C TRP A 257 21.30 9.85 8.13
N ASN A 258 21.13 9.57 9.41
CA ASN A 258 21.78 8.46 10.10
C ASN A 258 21.11 7.15 9.68
N VAL A 259 21.48 6.65 8.49
CA VAL A 259 20.93 5.40 7.95
C VAL A 259 21.72 4.22 8.51
N PRO A 260 21.07 3.23 9.15
CA PRO A 260 21.73 2.03 9.61
C PRO A 260 22.53 1.34 8.48
N GLY A 261 23.83 1.12 8.72
CA GLY A 261 24.73 0.47 7.76
C GLY A 261 25.24 1.38 6.62
N VAL A 262 25.08 2.69 6.72
CA VAL A 262 25.67 3.67 5.80
C VAL A 262 26.77 4.45 6.53
N GLY A 263 28.01 3.97 6.41
CA GLY A 263 29.16 4.55 7.11
C GLY A 263 29.03 4.49 8.64
N THR A 264 29.94 5.18 9.32
CA THR A 264 29.90 5.34 10.77
C THR A 264 29.20 6.65 11.10
N ALA A 265 28.09 6.58 11.83
CA ALA A 265 27.39 7.76 12.31
C ALA A 265 28.30 8.59 13.22
N PRO A 266 28.34 9.93 13.07
CA PRO A 266 29.08 10.78 13.99
C PRO A 266 28.64 10.58 15.44
N ALA A 267 29.56 10.76 16.40
CA ALA A 267 29.22 10.71 17.82
C ALA A 267 28.10 11.72 18.13
N GLY A 268 27.05 11.24 18.82
CA GLY A 268 25.88 12.07 19.14
C GLY A 268 24.92 12.30 17.96
N ALA A 269 25.09 11.61 16.83
CA ALA A 269 24.11 11.62 15.76
C ALA A 269 22.73 11.18 16.26
N ARG A 270 21.68 11.83 15.75
CA ARG A 270 20.29 11.50 16.10
C ARG A 270 19.97 10.07 15.66
N ASP A 271 19.25 9.33 16.49
CA ASP A 271 18.57 8.13 16.05
C ASP A 271 17.43 8.53 15.10
N ASP A 272 17.68 8.43 13.80
CA ASP A 272 16.70 8.81 12.79
C ASP A 272 15.57 7.79 12.66
N ILE A 273 15.75 6.52 13.08
CA ILE A 273 14.64 5.55 13.11
C ILE A 273 13.63 5.97 14.19
N GLY A 274 14.10 6.19 15.43
CA GLY A 274 13.27 6.66 16.53
C GLY A 274 12.66 8.05 16.26
N PHE A 275 13.40 8.94 15.62
CA PHE A 275 12.87 10.26 15.24
C PHE A 275 11.72 10.15 14.23
N LEU A 276 11.89 9.38 13.15
CA LEU A 276 10.84 9.21 12.14
C LEU A 276 9.60 8.53 12.73
N GLU A 277 9.77 7.61 13.67
CA GLU A 277 8.63 7.05 14.43
C GLU A 277 7.85 8.17 15.15
N GLN A 278 8.56 9.05 15.85
CA GLN A 278 7.97 10.16 16.56
C GLN A 278 7.30 11.16 15.60
N VAL A 279 7.84 11.37 14.39
CA VAL A 279 7.19 12.16 13.33
C VAL A 279 5.82 11.56 12.96
N LEU A 280 5.75 10.24 12.71
CA LEU A 280 4.50 9.57 12.37
C LEU A 280 3.48 9.61 13.52
N THR A 281 3.94 9.43 14.76
CA THR A 281 3.11 9.55 15.97
C THR A 281 2.53 10.95 16.11
N THR A 282 3.38 11.98 15.96
CA THR A 282 2.93 13.38 16.00
C THR A 282 1.94 13.65 14.88
N ALA A 283 2.23 13.28 13.63
CA ALA A 283 1.33 13.50 12.48
C ALA A 283 -0.04 12.83 12.65
N THR A 284 -0.09 11.62 13.19
CA THR A 284 -1.35 10.90 13.49
C THR A 284 -2.22 11.66 14.50
N SER A 285 -1.58 12.29 15.48
CA SER A 285 -2.29 13.08 16.50
C SER A 285 -2.64 14.49 16.02
N THR A 286 -1.70 15.23 15.43
CA THR A 286 -1.83 16.67 15.13
C THR A 286 -2.47 16.95 13.78
N LEU A 287 -2.17 16.14 12.77
CA LEU A 287 -2.65 16.33 11.39
C LEU A 287 -3.82 15.42 11.03
N CYS A 288 -4.25 14.57 11.97
CA CYS A 288 -5.24 13.53 11.72
C CYS A 288 -4.83 12.57 10.60
N ALA A 289 -3.55 12.23 10.51
CA ALA A 289 -3.15 11.12 9.66
C ALA A 289 -3.89 9.84 10.09
N ALA A 290 -4.31 9.05 9.11
CA ALA A 290 -4.92 7.75 9.35
C ALA A 290 -3.81 6.76 9.76
N PRO A 291 -3.85 6.18 10.98
CA PRO A 291 -2.74 5.38 11.51
C PRO A 291 -2.48 4.11 10.68
N THR A 292 -3.47 3.61 9.96
CA THR A 292 -3.35 2.41 9.11
C THR A 292 -2.99 2.72 7.66
N ARG A 293 -3.01 3.98 7.23
CA ARG A 293 -2.74 4.40 5.84
C ARG A 293 -1.52 5.31 5.78
N VAL A 294 -0.40 4.78 6.24
CA VAL A 294 0.89 5.47 6.30
C VAL A 294 1.86 4.82 5.32
N TYR A 295 2.52 5.61 4.48
CA TYR A 295 3.43 5.14 3.44
C TYR A 295 4.76 5.89 3.53
N GLY A 296 5.86 5.23 3.13
CA GLY A 296 7.18 5.84 3.10
C GLY A 296 7.64 6.08 1.67
N ALA A 297 8.24 7.24 1.38
CA ALA A 297 8.89 7.54 0.13
C ALA A 297 10.18 8.30 0.40
N GLY A 298 11.14 8.26 -0.51
CA GLY A 298 12.32 9.07 -0.34
C GLY A 298 13.31 8.98 -1.49
N TYR A 299 14.10 10.03 -1.65
CA TYR A 299 15.07 10.18 -2.71
C TYR A 299 16.49 9.90 -2.22
N SER A 300 17.29 9.13 -2.97
CA SER A 300 18.72 8.92 -2.68
C SER A 300 18.98 8.45 -1.24
N GLY A 301 19.66 9.25 -0.40
CA GLY A 301 19.81 9.01 1.04
C GLY A 301 18.49 8.80 1.79
N GLY A 302 17.45 9.54 1.43
CA GLY A 302 16.10 9.35 1.94
C GLY A 302 15.43 8.07 1.43
N GLY A 303 15.77 7.59 0.23
CA GLY A 303 15.34 6.28 -0.27
C GLY A 303 15.97 5.12 0.50
N ARG A 304 17.26 5.26 0.85
CA ARG A 304 17.97 4.33 1.75
C ARG A 304 17.35 4.35 3.15
N MET A 305 17.07 5.55 3.68
CA MET A 305 16.42 5.70 4.98
C MET A 305 14.99 5.12 4.99
N THR A 306 14.23 5.31 3.91
CA THR A 306 12.89 4.71 3.74
C THR A 306 12.96 3.18 3.80
N SER A 307 13.95 2.60 3.12
CA SER A 307 14.20 1.16 3.14
C SER A 307 14.57 0.68 4.56
N ALA A 308 15.50 1.37 5.23
CA ALA A 308 15.93 1.03 6.59
C ALA A 308 14.79 1.15 7.61
N PHE A 309 13.95 2.19 7.50
CA PHE A 309 12.79 2.36 8.35
C PHE A 309 11.77 1.24 8.14
N ALA A 310 11.53 0.80 6.91
CA ALA A 310 10.65 -0.35 6.65
C ALA A 310 11.21 -1.68 7.20
N CYS A 311 12.53 -1.87 7.17
CA CYS A 311 13.15 -3.04 7.81
C CYS A 311 12.97 -3.01 9.33
N ALA A 312 13.14 -1.84 9.97
CA ALA A 312 13.09 -1.70 11.42
C ALA A 312 11.65 -1.65 11.96
N ARG A 313 10.75 -0.93 11.27
CA ARG A 313 9.38 -0.60 11.69
C ARG A 313 8.35 -0.95 10.62
N PRO A 314 8.27 -2.24 10.21
CA PRO A 314 7.30 -2.66 9.21
C PRO A 314 5.85 -2.48 9.71
N ASP A 315 5.63 -2.40 11.03
CA ASP A 315 4.35 -2.08 11.68
C ASP A 315 3.87 -0.64 11.45
N ARG A 316 4.72 0.25 10.93
CA ARG A 316 4.40 1.68 10.78
C ARG A 316 4.18 2.16 9.36
N LEU A 317 4.55 1.37 8.34
CA LEU A 317 4.39 1.74 6.92
C LEU A 317 3.64 0.66 6.13
N ALA A 318 2.43 0.93 5.67
CA ALA A 318 1.65 0.03 4.82
C ALA A 318 2.38 -0.37 3.53
N ALA A 319 3.16 0.55 2.94
CA ALA A 319 3.99 0.31 1.75
C ALA A 319 5.12 1.36 1.64
N ILE A 320 6.14 1.08 0.81
CA ILE A 320 7.25 2.02 0.54
C ILE A 320 7.52 2.30 -0.93
N ALA A 321 8.07 3.49 -1.19
CA ALA A 321 8.48 3.98 -2.51
C ALA A 321 9.88 4.64 -2.55
N PRO A 322 10.98 3.87 -2.50
CA PRO A 322 12.32 4.42 -2.68
C PRO A 322 12.59 4.88 -4.12
N VAL A 323 13.13 6.09 -4.29
CA VAL A 323 13.56 6.68 -5.57
C VAL A 323 15.06 6.87 -5.57
N GLY A 324 15.76 6.29 -6.55
CA GLY A 324 17.22 6.39 -6.64
C GLY A 324 17.93 5.85 -5.39
N GLY A 325 17.31 4.94 -4.62
CA GLY A 325 17.76 4.64 -3.25
C GLY A 325 17.26 3.32 -2.67
N LEU A 326 16.71 2.41 -3.47
CA LEU A 326 16.21 1.11 -2.98
C LEU A 326 17.35 0.28 -2.36
N ARG A 327 17.16 -0.14 -1.12
CA ARG A 327 18.03 -1.10 -0.42
C ARG A 327 17.16 -2.11 0.33
N ALA A 328 17.72 -3.28 0.66
CA ALA A 328 17.06 -4.34 1.42
C ALA A 328 18.01 -4.88 2.51
N GLY A 329 18.58 -3.94 3.28
CA GLY A 329 19.71 -4.16 4.18
C GLY A 329 20.99 -3.48 3.70
N ARG A 330 22.01 -3.42 4.56
CA ARG A 330 23.35 -2.96 4.19
C ARG A 330 24.04 -4.00 3.28
N PRO A 331 25.09 -3.62 2.52
CA PRO A 331 25.94 -4.61 1.85
C PRO A 331 26.50 -5.64 2.84
N ASN A 332 26.48 -6.91 2.45
CA ASN A 332 26.97 -8.00 3.28
C ASN A 332 28.51 -7.89 3.46
N PRO A 333 29.03 -7.92 4.71
CA PRO A 333 30.46 -7.77 4.96
C PRO A 333 31.34 -8.86 4.33
N GLN A 334 30.78 -10.05 4.09
CA GLN A 334 31.47 -11.19 3.47
C GLN A 334 31.28 -11.21 1.94
N ASN A 335 30.19 -10.64 1.42
CA ASN A 335 29.94 -10.53 -0.01
C ASN A 335 29.13 -9.26 -0.31
N THR A 336 29.82 -8.17 -0.61
CA THR A 336 29.20 -6.85 -0.80
C THR A 336 28.25 -6.77 -2.00
N ALA A 337 28.32 -7.72 -2.93
CA ALA A 337 27.35 -7.86 -4.03
C ALA A 337 25.99 -8.41 -3.58
N GLN A 338 25.82 -8.75 -2.30
CA GLN A 338 24.58 -9.22 -1.70
C GLN A 338 24.16 -8.34 -0.50
N PRO A 339 22.86 -8.21 -0.22
CA PRO A 339 22.38 -7.57 1.00
C PRO A 339 22.59 -8.47 2.22
N ASP A 340 22.94 -7.89 3.37
CA ASP A 340 23.05 -8.56 4.67
C ASP A 340 21.64 -8.85 5.24
N PRO A 341 21.20 -10.12 5.30
CA PRO A 341 19.87 -10.47 5.81
C PRO A 341 19.68 -10.09 7.28
N ALA A 342 20.76 -10.06 8.08
CA ALA A 342 20.69 -9.70 9.50
C ALA A 342 20.37 -8.20 9.68
N SER A 343 20.70 -7.38 8.69
CA SER A 343 20.43 -5.93 8.72
C SER A 343 19.03 -5.54 8.22
N CYS A 344 18.29 -6.48 7.62
CA CYS A 344 16.91 -6.26 7.18
C CYS A 344 16.10 -7.56 7.21
N ASN A 345 15.32 -7.71 8.27
CA ASN A 345 14.43 -8.84 8.49
C ASN A 345 13.10 -8.37 9.13
N PRO A 346 12.25 -7.66 8.38
CA PRO A 346 11.00 -7.15 8.92
C PRO A 346 10.06 -8.30 9.32
N ALA A 347 9.35 -8.14 10.43
CA ALA A 347 8.42 -9.14 10.98
C ALA A 347 7.20 -9.43 10.08
N ARG A 348 6.97 -8.62 9.04
CA ARG A 348 5.94 -8.85 8.02
C ARG A 348 6.43 -8.46 6.62
N PRO A 349 5.81 -9.00 5.56
CA PRO A 349 5.98 -8.50 4.19
C PRO A 349 5.65 -7.01 4.10
N VAL A 350 6.43 -6.25 3.32
CA VAL A 350 6.20 -4.81 3.07
C VAL A 350 6.12 -4.58 1.56
N PRO A 351 4.96 -4.18 1.01
CA PRO A 351 4.83 -3.85 -0.40
C PRO A 351 5.83 -2.75 -0.82
N VAL A 352 6.48 -2.93 -1.98
CA VAL A 352 7.50 -2.02 -2.49
C VAL A 352 7.19 -1.62 -3.93
N ILE A 353 7.22 -0.32 -4.20
CA ILE A 353 7.39 0.24 -5.54
C ILE A 353 8.72 1.01 -5.55
N ALA A 354 9.51 0.94 -6.62
CA ALA A 354 10.79 1.65 -6.67
C ALA A 354 11.03 2.24 -8.06
N PHE A 355 11.87 3.28 -8.12
CA PHE A 355 12.20 4.00 -9.35
C PHE A 355 13.71 4.26 -9.39
N HIS A 356 14.37 3.92 -10.50
CA HIS A 356 15.82 4.09 -10.60
C HIS A 356 16.30 4.30 -12.04
N GLY A 357 17.16 5.30 -12.24
CA GLY A 357 17.80 5.56 -13.54
C GLY A 357 18.96 4.62 -13.81
N GLN A 358 19.08 4.10 -15.03
CA GLN A 358 20.18 3.21 -15.42
C GLN A 358 21.49 3.97 -15.69
N GLN A 359 21.42 5.29 -15.93
CA GLN A 359 22.57 6.20 -16.06
C GLN A 359 22.90 6.93 -14.74
N ASP A 360 22.36 6.46 -13.62
CA ASP A 360 22.67 6.99 -12.30
C ASP A 360 24.15 6.75 -11.96
N THR A 361 24.95 7.82 -11.86
CA THR A 361 26.38 7.74 -11.51
C THR A 361 26.65 7.90 -10.02
N THR A 362 25.63 8.29 -9.23
CA THR A 362 25.75 8.49 -7.78
C THR A 362 25.47 7.19 -7.04
N ASN A 363 24.36 6.55 -7.40
CA ASN A 363 23.90 5.27 -6.93
C ASN A 363 23.75 4.34 -8.14
N PRO A 364 24.86 3.81 -8.70
CA PRO A 364 24.82 3.01 -9.92
C PRO A 364 23.79 1.88 -9.89
N TYR A 365 22.93 1.85 -10.91
CA TYR A 365 21.95 0.78 -11.10
C TYR A 365 22.56 -0.64 -11.03
N PRO A 366 23.71 -0.94 -11.69
CA PRO A 366 24.34 -2.25 -11.58
C PRO A 366 25.05 -2.50 -10.24
N GLY A 367 25.09 -1.53 -9.32
CA GLY A 367 25.91 -1.59 -8.11
C GLY A 367 27.37 -1.21 -8.37
N GLY A 368 28.28 -1.59 -7.46
CA GLY A 368 29.71 -1.24 -7.53
C GLY A 368 30.03 0.22 -7.22
N GLY A 369 29.13 0.94 -6.55
CA GLY A 369 29.31 2.33 -6.16
C GLY A 369 30.12 2.48 -4.86
N SER A 370 29.75 3.47 -4.03
CA SER A 370 30.34 3.65 -2.70
C SER A 370 30.19 2.41 -1.80
N GLU A 371 30.89 2.35 -0.66
CA GLU A 371 30.84 1.22 0.28
C GLU A 371 29.40 0.83 0.70
N TYR A 372 28.52 1.82 0.86
CA TYR A 372 27.10 1.60 1.19
C TYR A 372 26.22 1.26 -0.03
N TRP A 373 26.77 1.26 -1.24
CA TRP A 373 26.08 1.08 -2.53
C TRP A 373 26.74 0.00 -3.41
N GLN A 374 26.96 -1.19 -2.85
CA GLN A 374 27.71 -2.25 -3.55
C GLN A 374 26.83 -3.17 -4.41
N TYR A 375 25.78 -3.77 -3.86
CA TYR A 375 24.86 -4.60 -4.65
C TYR A 375 23.94 -3.76 -5.56
N SER A 376 23.47 -4.37 -6.65
CA SER A 376 22.65 -3.75 -7.70
C SER A 376 21.20 -3.48 -7.28
N VAL A 377 20.51 -2.61 -8.00
CA VAL A 377 19.09 -2.32 -7.77
C VAL A 377 18.20 -3.57 -7.98
N PRO A 378 18.38 -4.37 -9.05
CA PRO A 378 17.68 -5.65 -9.19
C PRO A 378 17.93 -6.64 -8.05
N VAL A 379 19.14 -6.68 -7.49
CA VAL A 379 19.44 -7.51 -6.31
C VAL A 379 18.67 -7.04 -5.08
N ALA A 380 18.57 -5.72 -4.88
CA ALA A 380 17.72 -5.13 -3.83
C ALA A 380 16.25 -5.55 -4.00
N GLN A 381 15.73 -5.45 -5.23
CA GLN A 381 14.36 -5.83 -5.57
C GLN A 381 14.10 -7.31 -5.30
N ALA A 382 15.00 -8.19 -5.77
CA ALA A 382 14.89 -9.63 -5.55
C ALA A 382 14.90 -9.99 -4.06
N ARG A 383 15.70 -9.28 -3.25
CA ARG A 383 15.69 -9.48 -1.80
C ARG A 383 14.36 -9.06 -1.16
N TRP A 384 13.77 -7.93 -1.55
CA TRP A 384 12.42 -7.57 -1.11
C TRP A 384 11.37 -8.60 -1.53
N ALA A 385 11.49 -9.16 -2.74
CA ALA A 385 10.60 -10.23 -3.19
C ALA A 385 10.74 -11.49 -2.31
N ALA A 386 11.96 -11.85 -1.92
CA ALA A 386 12.22 -12.93 -0.98
C ALA A 386 11.67 -12.64 0.43
N ILE A 387 11.85 -11.43 0.96
CA ILE A 387 11.26 -10.98 2.23
C ILE A 387 9.72 -11.11 2.18
N ASN A 388 9.13 -10.72 1.04
CA ASN A 388 7.69 -10.75 0.84
C ASN A 388 7.15 -12.11 0.40
N ARG A 389 8.01 -13.13 0.25
CA ARG A 389 7.63 -14.49 -0.15
C ARG A 389 6.86 -14.52 -1.48
N CYS A 390 7.33 -13.74 -2.45
CA CYS A 390 6.77 -13.73 -3.80
C CYS A 390 6.99 -15.08 -4.50
N THR A 391 5.99 -15.53 -5.24
CA THR A 391 5.99 -16.84 -5.93
C THR A 391 6.13 -16.71 -7.44
N THR A 392 5.92 -15.51 -7.99
CA THR A 392 5.99 -15.24 -9.43
C THR A 392 6.95 -14.08 -9.71
N GLY A 393 7.73 -14.18 -10.78
CA GLY A 393 8.64 -13.15 -11.28
C GLY A 393 10.12 -13.50 -11.14
N PRO A 394 11.03 -12.62 -11.61
CA PRO A 394 10.73 -11.30 -12.16
C PRO A 394 10.07 -11.39 -13.54
N THR A 395 9.07 -10.57 -13.79
CA THR A 395 8.51 -10.33 -15.13
C THR A 395 8.73 -8.88 -15.50
N THR A 396 9.43 -8.64 -16.62
CA THR A 396 9.73 -7.28 -17.11
C THR A 396 8.88 -6.99 -18.34
N ALA A 397 8.28 -5.80 -18.37
CA ALA A 397 7.55 -5.29 -19.52
C ALA A 397 7.92 -3.83 -19.81
N PRO A 398 7.96 -3.40 -21.08
CA PRO A 398 8.05 -1.98 -21.41
C PRO A 398 6.80 -1.24 -20.92
N VAL A 399 7.00 -0.01 -20.46
CA VAL A 399 5.94 0.95 -20.09
C VAL A 399 5.88 2.05 -21.13
N THR A 400 7.05 2.59 -21.47
CA THR A 400 7.28 3.59 -22.52
C THR A 400 8.60 3.29 -23.22
N THR A 401 9.08 4.19 -24.08
CA THR A 401 10.33 4.01 -24.84
C THR A 401 11.53 3.75 -23.93
N HIS A 402 11.68 4.52 -22.85
CA HIS A 402 12.84 4.41 -21.95
C HIS A 402 12.51 3.80 -20.58
N VAL A 403 11.25 3.46 -20.33
CA VAL A 403 10.81 2.95 -19.02
C VAL A 403 10.38 1.50 -19.13
N THR A 404 10.98 0.65 -18.31
CA THR A 404 10.55 -0.73 -18.09
C THR A 404 10.03 -0.91 -16.67
N ARG A 405 9.06 -1.81 -16.50
CA ARG A 405 8.54 -2.23 -15.19
C ARG A 405 8.85 -3.70 -14.97
N THR A 406 9.56 -4.01 -13.89
CA THR A 406 9.84 -5.37 -13.42
C THR A 406 8.99 -5.67 -12.18
N ASN A 407 8.22 -6.76 -12.22
CA ASN A 407 7.33 -7.17 -11.14
C ASN A 407 7.74 -8.50 -10.51
N TYR A 408 7.64 -8.59 -9.19
CA TYR A 408 7.45 -9.84 -8.46
C TYR A 408 6.04 -9.82 -7.85
N LEU A 409 5.28 -10.89 -8.10
CA LEU A 409 3.86 -11.01 -7.77
C LEU A 409 3.58 -12.28 -6.95
N GLY A 410 2.34 -12.41 -6.49
CA GLY A 410 1.91 -13.57 -5.69
C GLY A 410 2.64 -13.62 -4.35
N CYS A 411 2.93 -12.44 -3.79
CA CYS A 411 3.62 -12.28 -2.53
C CYS A 411 2.64 -12.41 -1.36
N ALA A 412 3.17 -12.78 -0.20
CA ALA A 412 2.35 -12.92 1.00
C ALA A 412 1.62 -11.61 1.32
N ASN A 413 0.32 -11.72 1.60
CA ASN A 413 -0.59 -10.60 1.85
C ASN A 413 -0.65 -9.57 0.70
N GLY A 414 -0.40 -10.00 -0.54
CA GLY A 414 -0.40 -9.13 -1.72
C GLY A 414 0.74 -8.11 -1.75
N ALA A 415 1.79 -8.30 -0.95
CA ALA A 415 2.93 -7.39 -0.84
C ALA A 415 3.87 -7.46 -2.06
N ASP A 416 3.33 -7.12 -3.22
CA ASP A 416 4.03 -7.12 -4.50
C ASP A 416 5.26 -6.19 -4.47
N VAL A 417 6.25 -6.52 -5.30
CA VAL A 417 7.49 -5.76 -5.42
C VAL A 417 7.68 -5.31 -6.87
N VAL A 418 7.58 -4.01 -7.08
CA VAL A 418 7.57 -3.36 -8.41
C VAL A 418 8.79 -2.45 -8.54
N LEU A 419 9.50 -2.53 -9.66
CA LEU A 419 10.61 -1.62 -10.00
C LEU A 419 10.36 -1.01 -11.37
N TYR A 420 10.44 0.32 -11.45
CA TYR A 420 10.54 1.08 -12.69
C TYR A 420 12.01 1.42 -12.93
N SER A 421 12.55 0.93 -14.04
CA SER A 421 13.92 1.21 -14.48
C SER A 421 13.87 2.11 -15.71
N ILE A 422 14.66 3.18 -15.69
CA ILE A 422 14.66 4.23 -16.71
C ILE A 422 16.00 4.21 -17.46
N SER A 423 16.02 3.75 -18.71
CA SER A 423 17.26 3.41 -19.43
C SER A 423 18.20 4.60 -19.69
N ASP A 424 17.64 5.79 -19.86
CA ASP A 424 18.35 7.04 -20.09
C ASP A 424 18.36 7.95 -18.85
N GLY A 425 17.69 7.54 -17.76
CA GLY A 425 17.51 8.33 -16.54
C GLY A 425 18.76 8.36 -15.67
N GLY A 426 19.04 9.54 -15.09
CA GLY A 426 20.12 9.74 -14.12
C GLY A 426 19.68 9.53 -12.65
N HIS A 427 20.39 10.17 -11.72
CA HIS A 427 20.06 10.19 -10.30
C HIS A 427 18.99 11.26 -10.02
N THR A 428 17.73 10.96 -10.40
CA THR A 428 16.65 11.96 -10.44
C THR A 428 15.31 11.39 -9.96
N TRP A 429 14.30 12.26 -9.79
CA TRP A 429 12.92 11.89 -9.43
C TRP A 429 12.03 11.89 -10.67
N PRO A 430 11.57 10.74 -11.20
CA PRO A 430 10.80 10.71 -12.46
C PRO A 430 9.54 11.58 -12.42
N GLY A 431 9.38 12.44 -13.42
CA GLY A 431 8.27 13.38 -13.56
C GLY A 431 8.34 14.63 -12.68
N THR A 432 9.47 14.89 -11.99
CA THR A 432 9.67 16.20 -11.36
C THR A 432 10.00 17.26 -12.42
N PRO A 433 9.45 18.50 -12.32
CA PRO A 433 9.90 19.62 -13.12
C PRO A 433 11.21 20.24 -12.59
N VAL A 434 11.68 19.82 -11.41
CA VAL A 434 12.86 20.41 -10.75
C VAL A 434 14.13 19.67 -11.16
N SER A 435 15.02 20.33 -11.89
CA SER A 435 16.34 19.78 -12.18
C SER A 435 17.25 19.85 -10.96
N ASN A 436 18.00 18.77 -10.70
CA ASN A 436 19.05 18.72 -9.68
C ASN A 436 20.46 18.59 -10.28
N GLY A 437 20.59 18.62 -11.62
CA GLY A 437 21.86 18.47 -12.33
C GLY A 437 22.45 17.06 -12.39
N ASN A 438 21.80 16.03 -11.82
CA ASN A 438 22.38 14.68 -11.70
C ASN A 438 21.97 13.72 -12.84
N GLY A 439 21.89 14.24 -14.06
CA GLY A 439 21.53 13.50 -15.27
C GLY A 439 20.08 13.69 -15.72
N ASN A 440 19.65 12.90 -16.70
CA ASN A 440 18.34 13.07 -17.32
C ASN A 440 17.20 12.77 -16.32
N THR A 441 16.15 13.59 -16.34
CA THR A 441 14.92 13.37 -15.57
C THR A 441 13.81 13.01 -16.55
N THR A 442 13.44 11.73 -16.62
CA THR A 442 12.36 11.30 -17.51
C THR A 442 11.05 11.99 -17.14
N GLN A 443 10.30 12.41 -18.17
CA GLN A 443 8.92 12.91 -18.06
C GLN A 443 7.91 11.91 -18.65
N GLU A 444 8.35 10.73 -19.11
CA GLU A 444 7.49 9.68 -19.66
C GLU A 444 6.58 9.04 -18.61
N ILE A 445 6.98 9.12 -17.34
CA ILE A 445 6.19 8.68 -16.19
C ILE A 445 6.23 9.72 -15.08
N ASN A 446 5.19 9.74 -14.25
CA ASN A 446 5.15 10.53 -13.02
C ASN A 446 5.24 9.59 -11.81
N ALA A 447 6.36 9.64 -11.07
CA ALA A 447 6.58 8.75 -9.94
C ALA A 447 5.53 8.94 -8.84
N ASN A 448 5.11 10.17 -8.55
CA ASN A 448 4.12 10.46 -7.50
C ASN A 448 2.76 9.79 -7.78
N THR A 449 2.32 9.82 -9.04
CA THR A 449 1.06 9.20 -9.49
C THR A 449 1.11 7.69 -9.35
N LEU A 450 2.19 7.06 -9.84
CA LEU A 450 2.40 5.62 -9.75
C LEU A 450 2.56 5.15 -8.29
N MET A 451 3.26 5.93 -7.46
CA MET A 451 3.36 5.68 -6.02
C MET A 451 1.99 5.68 -5.36
N TRP A 452 1.17 6.68 -5.63
CA TRP A 452 -0.15 6.77 -5.01
C TRP A 452 -1.06 5.61 -5.44
N GLN A 453 -1.09 5.30 -6.73
CA GLN A 453 -1.83 4.14 -7.27
C GLN A 453 -1.42 2.83 -6.61
N PHE A 454 -0.14 2.69 -6.29
CA PHE A 454 0.38 1.54 -5.56
C PHE A 454 -0.03 1.58 -4.07
N PHE A 455 0.19 2.70 -3.39
CA PHE A 455 -0.06 2.88 -1.96
C PHE A 455 -1.50 2.63 -1.57
N GLN A 456 -2.48 3.15 -2.31
CA GLN A 456 -3.90 3.04 -1.97
C GLN A 456 -4.43 1.59 -1.92
N ARG A 457 -3.67 0.62 -2.44
CA ARG A 457 -3.96 -0.82 -2.36
C ARG A 457 -3.69 -1.41 -0.96
N PHE A 458 -2.97 -0.69 -0.10
CA PHE A 458 -2.41 -1.25 1.13
C PHE A 458 -2.82 -0.48 2.36
N GLN A 459 -3.10 -1.21 3.44
CA GLN A 459 -3.30 -0.67 4.78
C GLN A 459 -2.51 -1.54 5.77
N LEU A 460 -2.07 -0.95 6.87
CA LEU A 460 -1.51 -1.73 7.98
C LEU A 460 -2.61 -2.62 8.57
N PRO A 461 -2.28 -3.85 9.00
CA PRO A 461 -3.18 -4.68 9.78
C PRO A 461 -3.67 -3.92 11.02
N ALA A 462 -4.95 -4.11 11.36
CA ALA A 462 -5.58 -3.50 12.53
C ALA A 462 -5.05 -4.07 13.85
#